data_AF-A0A9K3P3K6-F1
#
_entry.id   AF-A0A9K3P3K6-F1
#
_cell.length_a   1.000
_cell.length_b   1.000
_cell.length_c   1.000
_cell.angle_alpha   90.00
_cell.angle_beta   90.00
_cell.angle_gamma   90.00
#
_symmetry.space_group_name_H-M   'P 1'
#
loop_
_entity.id
_entity.type
_entity.pdbx_description
1 polymer ?
#
loop_
_entity_poly.entity_id
_entity_poly.type
_entity_poly.pdbx_seq_one_letter_code
_entity_poly.pdbx_strand_id
1 'polypeptide(L)'
;MKYVVNGGADDEHEFSYDVNSSNGPNHWGEIHPEWSMCNQGDMQSPIDLTHKRVRTTSVLGRLDRDYKPANTTLINRGHDMMVGKPAQKLNFHII
;
A
#
# COMPACT_ATOMS: atom_id res chain seq x y z
N MET A 1 9.84 -19.28 4.10
CA MET A 1 9.18 -18.45 3.07
C MET A 1 9.12 -19.27 1.79
N LYS A 2 7.93 -19.46 1.22
CA LYS A 2 7.79 -20.01 -0.14
C LYS A 2 7.57 -18.83 -1.07
N TYR A 3 8.42 -18.66 -2.07
CA TYR A 3 8.22 -17.67 -3.12
C TYR A 3 7.15 -18.21 -4.05
N VAL A 4 6.00 -17.53 -4.11
CA VAL A 4 4.99 -17.78 -5.14
C VAL A 4 5.00 -16.53 -6.00
N VAL A 5 5.65 -16.60 -7.15
CA VAL A 5 5.54 -15.57 -8.19
C VAL A 5 4.22 -15.84 -8.91
N ASN A 6 3.10 -15.35 -8.36
CA ASN A 6 1.91 -15.19 -9.18
C ASN A 6 2.16 -13.95 -10.03
N GLY A 7 2.53 -14.16 -11.29
CA GLY A 7 2.65 -13.11 -12.31
C GLY A 7 1.30 -12.57 -12.72
N GLY A 8 0.54 -12.05 -11.76
CA GLY A 8 -0.49 -11.06 -12.04
C GLY A 8 0.18 -9.71 -11.93
N ALA A 9 0.84 -9.28 -13.01
CA ALA A 9 1.09 -7.86 -13.20
C ALA A 9 -0.30 -7.24 -13.39
N ASP A 10 -0.98 -6.90 -12.29
CA ASP A 10 -2.09 -5.96 -12.34
C ASP A 10 -1.52 -4.71 -13.02
N ASP A 11 -2.06 -4.38 -14.19
CA ASP A 11 -1.51 -3.44 -15.17
C ASP A 11 -0.80 -2.24 -14.52
N GLU A 12 0.53 -2.29 -14.43
CA GLU A 12 1.40 -1.19 -13.99
C GLU A 12 1.36 0.03 -14.93
N HIS A 13 0.47 0.01 -15.93
CA HIS A 13 0.31 1.07 -16.91
C HIS A 13 -0.71 2.11 -16.49
N GLU A 14 -1.59 1.81 -15.54
CA GLU A 14 -2.66 2.74 -15.17
C GLU A 14 -2.11 3.97 -14.43
N PHE A 15 -1.15 3.77 -13.53
CA PHE A 15 -0.47 4.84 -12.82
C PHE A 15 1.05 4.60 -12.79
N SER A 16 1.83 5.67 -12.71
CA SER A 16 3.29 5.65 -12.66
C SER A 16 3.81 6.39 -11.43
N TYR A 17 5.01 6.03 -10.99
CA TYR A 17 5.79 6.80 -10.01
C TYR A 17 6.71 7.85 -10.65
N ASP A 18 6.84 7.86 -11.99
CA ASP A 18 7.56 8.92 -12.67
C ASP A 18 6.77 10.23 -12.56
N VAL A 19 7.35 11.20 -11.83
CA VAL A 19 6.76 12.51 -11.56
C VAL A 19 6.50 13.34 -12.81
N ASN A 20 7.18 13.04 -13.92
CA ASN A 20 7.02 13.75 -15.19
C ASN A 20 6.04 13.04 -16.15
N SER A 21 5.54 11.86 -15.79
CA SER A 21 4.56 11.15 -16.61
C SER A 21 3.16 11.77 -16.48
N SER A 22 2.35 11.65 -17.53
CA SER A 22 0.94 12.09 -17.53
C SER A 22 0.06 11.30 -16.56
N ASN A 23 0.49 10.10 -16.17
CA ASN A 23 -0.13 9.27 -15.12
C ASN A 23 0.74 9.21 -13.85
N GLY A 24 1.64 10.18 -13.66
CA GLY A 24 2.51 10.30 -12.50
C GLY A 24 1.79 10.76 -11.24
N PRO A 25 2.48 10.79 -10.07
CA PRO A 25 1.87 11.11 -8.77
C PRO A 25 1.14 12.46 -8.70
N ASN A 26 1.58 13.44 -9.49
CA ASN A 26 0.92 14.76 -9.57
C ASN A 26 -0.47 14.70 -10.23
N HIS A 27 -0.77 13.61 -10.96
CA HIS A 27 -1.97 13.45 -11.78
C HIS A 27 -2.84 12.25 -11.35
N TRP A 28 -2.49 11.51 -10.29
CA TRP A 28 -3.25 10.32 -9.91
C TRP A 28 -4.74 10.59 -9.66
N GLY A 29 -5.08 11.74 -9.06
CA GLY A 29 -6.48 12.10 -8.83
C GLY A 29 -7.27 12.47 -10.09
N GLU A 30 -6.61 12.58 -11.25
CA GLU A 30 -7.22 12.88 -12.55
C GLU A 30 -7.46 11.62 -13.39
N ILE A 31 -6.84 10.48 -13.01
CA ILE A 31 -6.95 9.22 -13.75
C ILE A 31 -8.37 8.64 -13.60
N HIS A 32 -8.87 8.59 -12.36
CA HIS A 32 -10.20 8.08 -12.03
C HIS A 32 -10.94 8.98 -11.02
N PRO A 33 -12.27 9.14 -11.14
CA PRO A 33 -13.06 9.93 -10.19
C PRO A 33 -12.89 9.49 -8.72
N GLU A 34 -12.80 8.19 -8.47
CA GLU A 34 -12.61 7.61 -7.14
C GLU A 34 -11.24 7.91 -6.51
N TRP A 35 -10.25 8.34 -7.32
CA TRP A 35 -8.91 8.70 -6.85
C TRP A 35 -8.73 10.20 -6.62
N SER A 36 -9.78 11.01 -6.83
CA SER A 36 -9.76 12.48 -6.67
C SER A 36 -9.07 12.99 -5.40
N MET A 37 -9.17 12.23 -4.29
CA MET A 37 -8.52 12.57 -3.02
C MET A 37 -6.99 12.63 -3.10
N CYS A 38 -6.35 11.96 -4.06
CA CYS A 38 -4.90 12.04 -4.29
C CYS A 38 -4.44 13.48 -4.60
N ASN A 39 -5.29 14.26 -5.29
CA ASN A 39 -4.98 15.64 -5.67
C ASN A 39 -5.74 16.68 -4.81
N GLN A 40 -6.90 16.31 -4.26
CA GLN A 40 -7.80 17.24 -3.56
C GLN A 40 -7.76 17.14 -2.04
N GLY A 41 -7.14 16.09 -1.47
CA GLY A 41 -7.14 15.88 -0.03
C GLY A 41 -6.10 16.73 0.71
N ASP A 42 -6.50 17.32 1.84
CA ASP A 42 -5.61 18.12 2.69
C ASP A 42 -4.83 17.31 3.74
N MET A 43 -5.10 16.00 3.84
CA MET A 43 -4.51 15.09 4.83
C MET A 43 -3.86 13.86 4.17
N GLN A 44 -3.17 14.08 3.05
CA GLN A 44 -2.45 13.02 2.33
C GLN A 44 -1.12 12.66 2.98
N SER A 45 -0.65 11.46 2.69
CA SER A 45 0.68 10.94 3.07
C SER A 45 1.50 10.66 1.81
N PRO A 46 2.85 10.64 1.89
CA PRO A 46 3.68 10.90 3.07
C PRO A 46 3.75 12.39 3.46
N ILE A 47 4.18 12.67 4.70
CA ILE A 47 4.46 14.03 5.18
C ILE A 47 5.90 14.14 5.69
N ASP A 48 6.46 15.35 5.64
CA ASP A 48 7.76 15.63 6.22
C ASP A 48 7.68 15.63 7.76
N LEU A 49 8.40 14.71 8.41
CA LEU A 49 8.48 14.56 9.86
C LEU A 49 9.80 15.14 10.40
N THR A 50 9.83 16.45 10.63
CA THR A 50 11.01 17.14 11.18
C THR A 50 10.88 17.36 12.69
N HIS A 51 11.98 17.17 13.42
CA HIS A 51 12.04 17.39 14.88
C HIS A 51 11.62 18.82 15.30
N LYS A 52 11.70 19.80 14.38
CA LYS A 52 11.33 21.20 14.63
C LYS A 52 9.82 21.42 14.74
N ARG A 53 9.00 20.58 14.10
CA ARG A 53 7.54 20.76 13.99
C ARG A 53 6.74 19.73 14.78
N VAL A 54 7.39 18.70 15.33
CA VAL A 54 6.71 17.69 16.14
C VAL A 54 6.44 18.20 17.55
N ARG A 55 5.30 17.80 18.12
CA ARG A 55 5.01 17.97 19.55
C ARG A 55 5.24 16.65 20.26
N THR A 56 6.17 16.63 21.21
CA THR A 56 6.43 15.44 22.02
C THR A 56 5.40 15.31 23.13
N THR A 57 4.99 14.08 23.42
CA THR A 57 4.07 13.78 24.52
C THR A 57 4.38 12.43 25.12
N SER A 58 4.37 12.33 26.45
CA SER A 58 4.49 11.05 27.17
C SER A 58 3.13 10.37 27.36
N VAL A 59 2.02 11.06 27.07
CA VAL A 59 0.65 10.57 27.29
C VAL A 59 0.33 9.33 26.44
N LEU A 60 0.90 9.25 25.23
CA LEU A 60 0.66 8.12 24.31
C LEU A 60 1.35 6.82 24.77
N GLY A 61 2.33 6.89 25.69
CA GLY A 61 3.05 5.72 26.17
C GLY A 61 3.87 5.00 25.10
N ARG A 62 4.20 3.74 25.37
CA ARG A 62 4.88 2.85 24.42
C ARG A 62 3.83 2.14 23.57
N LEU A 63 4.10 1.99 22.27
CA LEU A 63 3.29 1.15 21.41
C LEU A 63 3.43 -0.32 21.84
N ASP A 64 2.35 -0.88 22.38
CA ASP A 64 2.27 -2.30 22.73
C ASP A 64 2.02 -3.13 21.46
N ARG A 65 2.76 -4.23 21.32
CA ARG A 65 2.78 -5.06 20.12
C ARG A 65 2.93 -6.52 20.52
N ASP A 66 1.98 -7.35 20.10
CA ASP A 66 2.04 -8.80 20.28
C ASP A 66 1.96 -9.55 18.94
N TYR A 67 2.88 -9.23 18.03
CA TYR A 67 2.96 -9.95 16.75
C TYR A 67 3.46 -11.38 16.96
N LYS A 68 2.77 -12.37 16.37
CA LYS A 68 3.15 -13.79 16.40
C LYS A 68 3.63 -14.25 15.02
N PRO A 69 4.54 -15.24 14.95
CA PRO A 69 4.91 -15.86 13.68
C PRO A 69 3.68 -16.42 12.95
N ALA A 70 3.64 -16.26 11.63
CA ALA A 70 2.59 -16.78 10.78
C ALA A 70 3.16 -17.26 9.44
N ASN A 71 2.50 -18.26 8.84
CA ASN A 71 2.74 -18.59 7.44
C ASN A 71 2.32 -17.41 6.57
N THR A 72 3.10 -17.11 5.53
CA THR A 72 2.89 -15.95 4.66
C THR A 72 3.28 -16.25 3.22
N THR A 73 2.73 -15.46 2.31
CA THR A 73 3.11 -15.42 0.90
C THR A 73 3.71 -14.05 0.58
N LEU A 74 4.88 -14.05 -0.04
CA LEU A 74 5.45 -12.84 -0.63
C LEU A 74 4.88 -12.65 -2.03
N ILE A 75 4.31 -11.48 -2.30
CA ILE A 75 3.62 -11.14 -3.54
C ILE A 75 4.30 -9.92 -4.15
N ASN A 76 4.64 -9.99 -5.44
CA ASN A 76 4.99 -8.81 -6.22
C ASN A 76 3.71 -8.29 -6.89
N ARG A 77 3.29 -7.07 -6.57
CA ARG A 77 2.10 -6.43 -7.18
C ARG A 77 2.46 -5.49 -8.32
N GLY A 78 3.71 -5.52 -8.73
CA GLY A 78 4.29 -4.65 -9.74
C GLY A 78 4.80 -3.32 -9.18
N HIS A 79 3.89 -2.57 -8.55
CA HIS A 79 4.20 -1.27 -7.95
C HIS A 79 4.78 -1.36 -6.51
N ASP A 80 4.68 -2.52 -5.86
CA ASP A 80 5.34 -2.82 -4.58
C ASP A 80 5.50 -4.34 -4.31
N MET A 81 6.16 -4.67 -3.19
CA MET A 81 6.25 -6.03 -2.68
C MET A 81 5.42 -6.14 -1.39
N MET A 82 4.48 -7.08 -1.35
CA MET A 82 3.55 -7.27 -0.23
C MET A 82 3.78 -8.62 0.47
N VAL A 83 3.70 -8.61 1.80
CA VAL A 83 3.65 -9.82 2.64
C VAL A 83 2.18 -10.09 2.99
N GLY A 84 1.58 -11.07 2.32
CA GLY A 84 0.16 -11.42 2.47
C GLY A 84 -0.08 -12.68 3.31
N LYS A 85 -1.35 -12.95 3.62
CA LYS A 85 -1.74 -14.27 4.14
C LYS A 85 -1.57 -15.34 3.05
N PRO A 86 -1.34 -16.61 3.39
CA PRO A 86 -1.31 -17.68 2.40
C PRO A 86 -2.62 -17.72 1.64
N ALA A 87 -2.56 -17.77 0.30
CA ALA A 87 -3.75 -17.92 -0.53
C ALA A 87 -4.47 -19.24 -0.16
N GLN A 88 -5.71 -19.12 0.34
CA GLN A 88 -6.57 -20.28 0.58
C GLN A 88 -7.42 -20.52 -0.66
N LYS A 89 -7.35 -21.73 -1.21
CA LYS A 89 -8.25 -22.15 -2.28
C LYS A 89 -9.63 -22.34 -1.65
N LEU A 90 -10.55 -21.41 -1.90
CA LEU A 90 -11.97 -21.58 -1.55
C LEU A 90 -12.53 -22.65 -2.48
N ASN A 91 -12.72 -23.86 -1.97
CA ASN A 91 -13.47 -24.90 -2.67
C ASN A 91 -14.96 -24.63 -2.47
N PHE A 92 -15.57 -23.88 -3.40
CA PHE A 92 -17.03 -23.84 -3.48
C PHE A 92 -17.52 -25.22 -3.95
N HIS A 93 -18.03 -26.03 -3.02
CA HIS A 93 -18.96 -27.09 -3.39
C HIS A 93 -20.30 -26.41 -3.64
N ILE A 94 -20.67 -26.29 -4.92
CA ILE A 94 -22.05 -26.00 -5.30
C ILE A 94 -22.83 -27.30 -5.03
N ILE A 95 -23.75 -27.25 -4.06
CA ILE A 95 -24.82 -28.23 -3.88
C ILE A 95 -25.98 -27.89 -4.82
#